data_AF-A0A2N7PLP2-F1
#
_entry.id   AF-A0A2N7PLP2-F1
#
_cell.length_a   1.000
_cell.length_b   1.000
_cell.length_c   1.000
_cell.angle_alpha   90.00
_cell.angle_beta   90.00
_cell.angle_gamma   90.00
#
_symmetry.space_group_name_H-M   'P 1'
#
loop_
_entity.id
_entity.type
_entity.pdbx_description
1 polymer ?
#
loop_
_entity_poly.entity_id
_entity_poly.type
_entity_poly.pdbx_seq_one_letter_code
_entity_poly.pdbx_strand_id
1 'polypeptide(L)'
;MERGTFISKFTKLADEIKEKYGVSIWLVEILGRRRSFVAGHKEDAFLPPEEIFLNEKFAVVSNEWEKIPQEEKEKFLNTLKKELEK
;
A
#
# COMPACT_ATOMS: atom_id res chain seq x y z
N MET A 1 1.98 -2.83 -17.38
CA MET A 1 2.29 -1.41 -17.07
C MET A 1 3.78 -1.20 -16.77
N GLU A 2 4.36 -0.01 -17.06
CA GLU A 2 5.70 0.33 -16.55
C GLU A 2 5.70 0.51 -15.03
N ARG A 3 6.67 -0.10 -14.34
CA ARG A 3 6.81 -0.08 -12.87
C ARG A 3 6.79 1.34 -12.28
N GLY A 4 7.39 2.31 -12.97
CA GLY A 4 7.41 3.72 -12.52
C GLY A 4 6.02 4.36 -12.46
N THR A 5 5.16 4.05 -13.44
CA THR A 5 3.79 4.57 -13.48
C THR A 5 2.96 4.03 -12.32
N PHE A 6 3.05 2.73 -12.04
CA PHE A 6 2.37 2.12 -10.89
C PHE A 6 2.83 2.74 -9.57
N ILE A 7 4.15 2.89 -9.37
CA ILE A 7 4.72 3.51 -8.17
C ILE A 7 4.20 4.94 -7.98
N SER A 8 4.21 5.77 -9.03
CA SER A 8 3.73 7.15 -8.92
C SER A 8 2.25 7.24 -8.56
N LYS A 9 1.42 6.34 -9.09
CA LYS A 9 0.00 6.24 -8.73
C LYS A 9 -0.18 5.79 -7.28
N PHE A 10 0.59 4.80 -6.84
CA PHE A 10 0.58 4.36 -5.46
C PHE A 10 0.94 5.51 -4.51
N THR A 11 2.00 6.27 -4.79
CA THR A 11 2.42 7.39 -3.94
C THR A 11 1.29 8.41 -3.77
N LYS A 12 0.61 8.79 -4.86
CA LYS A 12 -0.54 9.70 -4.79
C LYS A 12 -1.66 9.16 -3.92
N LEU A 13 -2.01 7.88 -4.07
CA LEU A 13 -3.03 7.25 -3.23
C LEU A 13 -2.59 7.20 -1.76
N ALA A 14 -1.30 6.97 -1.48
CA ALA A 14 -0.77 6.98 -0.13
C ALA A 14 -0.84 8.37 0.52
N ASP A 15 -0.57 9.43 -0.26
CA ASP A 15 -0.75 10.83 0.17
C ASP A 15 -2.22 11.11 0.52
N GLU A 16 -3.15 10.71 -0.35
CA GLU A 16 -4.60 10.88 -0.13
C GLU A 16 -5.08 10.14 1.13
N ILE A 17 -4.61 8.91 1.37
CA ILE A 17 -4.94 8.13 2.57
C ILE A 17 -4.39 8.80 3.83
N LYS A 18 -3.14 9.29 3.80
CA LYS A 18 -2.53 9.96 4.94
C LYS A 18 -3.25 11.26 5.27
N GLU A 19 -3.61 12.06 4.26
CA GLU A 19 -4.34 13.31 4.44
C GLU A 19 -5.76 13.07 5.00
N LYS A 20 -6.48 12.09 4.45
CA LYS A 20 -7.89 11.85 4.81
C LYS A 20 -8.07 11.12 6.14
N TYR A 21 -7.17 10.18 6.46
CA TYR A 21 -7.34 9.28 7.61
C TYR A 21 -6.22 9.35 8.64
N GLY A 22 -5.14 10.09 8.37
CA GLY A 22 -3.95 10.12 9.22
C GLY A 22 -3.11 8.83 9.16
N VAL A 23 -3.48 7.87 8.31
CA VAL A 23 -2.86 6.54 8.24
C VAL A 23 -1.69 6.54 7.26
N SER A 24 -0.53 6.05 7.70
CA SER A 24 0.62 5.84 6.83
C SER A 24 0.54 4.47 6.16
N ILE A 25 0.68 4.44 4.83
CA ILE A 25 0.76 3.21 4.06
C ILE A 25 1.99 3.24 3.15
N TRP A 26 2.62 2.07 2.97
CA TRP A 26 3.74 1.93 2.06
C TRP A 26 3.66 0.65 1.24
N LEU A 27 4.17 0.75 0.01
CA LEU A 27 4.28 -0.35 -0.92
C LEU A 27 5.60 -1.08 -0.66
N VAL A 28 5.52 -2.40 -0.62
CA VAL A 28 6.69 -3.28 -0.59
C VAL A 28 6.69 -4.26 -1.75
N GLU A 29 7.88 -4.56 -2.26
CA GLU A 29 8.13 -5.68 -3.15
C GLU A 29 8.49 -6.92 -2.33
N ILE A 30 7.87 -8.05 -2.66
CA ILE A 30 8.04 -9.33 -1.99
C ILE A 30 9.18 -10.07 -2.66
N LEU A 31 10.26 -10.28 -1.91
CA LEU A 31 11.46 -10.99 -2.35
C LEU A 31 11.68 -12.20 -1.44
N GLY A 32 10.91 -13.26 -1.68
CA GLY A 32 10.83 -14.43 -0.81
C GLY A 32 10.30 -14.05 0.58
N ARG A 33 11.13 -14.16 1.61
CA ARG A 33 10.77 -13.74 2.99
C ARG A 33 11.01 -12.26 3.27
N ARG A 34 11.68 -11.54 2.36
CA ARG A 34 12.06 -10.13 2.54
C ARG A 34 11.02 -9.21 1.90
N ARG A 35 10.76 -8.08 2.57
CA ARG A 35 9.90 -7.00 2.07
C ARG A 35 10.82 -5.82 1.77
N SER A 36 10.93 -5.45 0.51
CA SER A 36 11.71 -4.29 0.09
C SER A 36 10.79 -3.09 -0.02
N PHE A 37 11.09 -2.01 0.69
CA PHE A 37 10.34 -0.75 0.54
C PHE A 37 10.44 -0.23 -0.90
N VAL A 38 9.32 0.23 -1.44
CA VAL A 38 9.22 0.79 -2.80
C VAL A 38 8.76 2.24 -2.77
N ALA A 39 7.65 2.56 -2.09
CA ALA A 39 7.05 3.89 -2.09
C ALA A 39 6.04 4.10 -0.95
N GLY A 40 5.63 5.36 -0.74
CA GLY A 40 4.63 5.76 0.25
C GLY A 40 5.23 6.26 1.56
N HIS A 41 4.40 6.29 2.60
CA HIS A 41 4.74 6.81 3.92
C HIS A 41 5.09 5.66 4.84
N LYS A 42 6.40 5.48 5.10
CA LYS A 42 6.84 4.52 6.11
C LYS A 42 6.83 5.20 7.48
N GLU A 43 6.28 4.50 8.47
CA GLU A 43 6.24 4.98 9.85
C GLU A 43 6.70 3.87 10.79
N ASP A 44 7.53 4.22 11.76
CA ASP A 44 7.94 3.28 12.80
C ASP A 44 6.79 3.12 13.80
N ALA A 45 6.40 1.87 14.05
CA ALA A 45 5.38 1.55 15.04
C ALA A 45 5.88 0.47 15.98
N PHE A 46 5.29 0.46 17.18
CA PHE A 46 5.56 -0.56 18.19
C PHE A 46 4.90 -1.90 17.86
N LEU A 47 3.73 -1.85 17.22
CA LEU A 47 3.00 -3.03 16.79
C LEU A 47 3.51 -3.52 15.42
N PRO A 48 3.46 -4.84 15.17
CA PRO A 48 3.79 -5.36 13.86
C PRO A 48 2.81 -4.79 12.83
N PRO A 49 3.30 -4.31 11.67
CA PRO A 49 2.43 -3.78 10.64
C PRO A 49 1.59 -4.89 9.99
N GLU A 50 0.42 -4.53 9.50
CA GLU A 50 -0.43 -5.39 8.68
C GLU A 50 0.08 -5.41 7.23
N GLU A 51 0.21 -6.62 6.65
CA GLU A 51 0.58 -6.82 5.26
C GLU A 51 -0.67 -7.20 4.43
N ILE A 52 -1.03 -6.36 3.46
CA ILE A 52 -2.13 -6.58 2.54
C ILE A 52 -1.58 -6.93 1.16
N PHE A 53 -1.67 -8.21 0.80
CA PHE A 53 -1.14 -8.72 -0.47
C PHE A 53 -1.97 -8.22 -1.66
N LEU A 54 -1.29 -7.57 -2.62
CA LEU A 54 -1.89 -7.18 -3.89
C LEU A 54 -1.78 -8.32 -4.91
N ASN A 55 -0.60 -8.95 -4.97
CA ASN A 55 -0.28 -10.14 -5.76
C ASN A 55 0.99 -10.82 -5.18
N GLU A 56 1.61 -11.74 -5.94
CA GLU A 56 2.83 -12.45 -5.52
C GLU A 56 4.08 -11.54 -5.37
N LYS A 57 4.08 -10.37 -6.02
CA LYS A 57 5.25 -9.47 -6.08
C LYS A 57 5.11 -8.25 -5.18
N PHE A 58 3.89 -7.82 -4.85
CA PHE A 58 3.66 -6.58 -4.13
C PHE A 58 2.64 -6.75 -3.00
N ALA A 59 2.92 -6.06 -1.90
CA ALA A 59 1.99 -5.88 -0.79
C ALA A 59 1.97 -4.41 -0.35
N VAL A 60 0.84 -4.00 0.21
CA VAL A 60 0.71 -2.74 0.96
C VAL A 60 0.90 -3.06 2.43
N VAL A 61 1.57 -2.17 3.14
CA VAL A 61 1.85 -2.32 4.54
C VAL A 61 1.33 -1.09 5.27
N SER A 62 0.70 -1.29 6.42
CA SER A 62 0.14 -0.22 7.25
C SER A 62 0.20 -0.61 8.73
N ASN A 63 0.39 0.39 9.60
CA ASN A 63 0.33 0.19 11.05
C ASN A 63 -1.08 0.38 11.63
N GLU A 64 -1.96 1.06 10.89
CA GLU A 64 -3.28 1.50 11.38
C GLU A 64 -4.35 1.29 10.30
N TRP A 65 -4.26 0.17 9.57
CA TRP A 65 -5.16 -0.16 8.47
C TRP A 65 -6.63 -0.15 8.92
N GLU A 66 -6.92 -0.59 10.14
CA GLU A 66 -8.23 -0.62 10.76
C GLU A 66 -8.95 0.74 10.79
N LYS A 67 -8.21 1.86 10.82
CA LYS A 67 -8.80 3.22 10.81
C LYS A 67 -9.45 3.61 9.49
N ILE A 68 -9.10 2.94 8.39
CA ILE A 68 -9.69 3.22 7.08
C ILE A 68 -11.05 2.50 6.97
N PRO A 69 -12.13 3.20 6.55
CA PRO A 69 -13.44 2.58 6.33
C PRO A 69 -13.37 1.43 5.32
N GLN A 70 -14.16 0.37 5.54
CA GLN A 70 -14.12 -0.84 4.72
C GLN A 70 -14.34 -0.57 3.22
N GLU A 71 -15.31 0.28 2.87
CA GLU A 71 -15.60 0.64 1.47
C GLU A 71 -14.39 1.31 0.79
N GLU A 72 -13.65 2.11 1.55
CA GLU A 72 -12.49 2.85 1.05
C GLU A 72 -11.26 1.93 0.93
N LYS A 73 -11.09 0.98 1.85
CA LYS A 73 -10.11 -0.11 1.73
C LYS A 73 -10.35 -0.90 0.43
N GLU A 74 -11.58 -1.33 0.20
CA GLU A 74 -11.95 -2.09 -0.99
C GLU A 74 -11.71 -1.30 -2.27
N LYS A 75 -12.14 -0.03 -2.31
CA LYS A 75 -11.88 0.86 -3.44
C LYS A 75 -10.39 1.04 -3.72
N PHE A 76 -9.58 1.24 -2.68
CA PHE A 76 -8.13 1.38 -2.79
C PHE A 76 -7.49 0.10 -3.33
N LEU A 77 -7.79 -1.06 -2.74
CA LEU A 77 -7.23 -2.34 -3.16
C LEU A 77 -7.66 -2.72 -4.58
N ASN A 78 -8.93 -2.49 -4.93
CA ASN A 78 -9.43 -2.74 -6.28
C ASN A 78 -8.74 -1.86 -7.31
N THR A 79 -8.48 -0.58 -6.98
CA THR A 79 -7.70 0.31 -7.84
C THR A 79 -6.31 -0.24 -8.07
N LEU A 80 -5.59 -0.62 -7.01
CA LEU A 80 -4.22 -1.15 -7.13
C LEU A 80 -4.14 -2.47 -7.90
N LYS A 81 -5.05 -3.42 -7.63
CA LYS A 81 -5.09 -4.71 -8.33
C LYS A 81 -5.34 -4.53 -9.83
N LYS A 82 -6.30 -3.67 -10.20
CA LYS A 82 -6.57 -3.34 -11.61
C LYS A 82 -5.36 -2.74 -12.32
N GLU A 83 -4.54 -1.96 -11.62
CA GLU A 83 -3.33 -1.38 -12.21
C GLU A 83 -2.20 -2.39 -12.38
N LEU A 84 -2.19 -3.48 -11.59
CA LEU A 84 -1.23 -4.57 -11.68
C LEU A 84 -1.62 -5.64 -12.72
N GLU A 85 -2.90 -5.77 -13.05
CA GLU A 85 -3.41 -6.69 -14.09
C GLU A 85 -3.30 -6.11 -15.52
N LYS A 86 -3.02 -4.81 -15.66
CA LYS A 86 -2.80 -4.11 -16.93
C LYS A 86 -1.35 -4.17 -17.41
#